data_AF-A0A4P8EKJ4-F1
#
_entry.id   AF-A0A4P8EKJ4-F1
#
_cell.length_a   1.000
_cell.length_b   1.000
_cell.length_c   1.000
_cell.angle_alpha   90.00
_cell.angle_beta   90.00
_cell.angle_gamma   90.00
#
_symmetry.space_group_name_H-M   'P 1'
#
loop_
_entity.id
_entity.type
_entity.pdbx_description
1 polymer ?
#
loop_
_entity_poly.entity_id
_entity_poly.type
_entity_poly.pdbx_seq_one_letter_code
_entity_poly.pdbx_strand_id
1 'polypeptide(L)'
;MLEFLPQEIRDGLMAAQKRDQKRRSRLRVHVGDEVIPVLRMWENGLALDADSTINLRGLIDIYDGANHISQCLVIASTTEDGELICDFKRCSHVAQKAALDFVQDETAPVGYLSKN
;
A
#
# COMPACT_ATOMS: atom_id res chain seq x y z
N MET A 1 0.64 16.85 -32.74
CA MET A 1 1.62 17.97 -32.83
C MET A 1 1.36 18.96 -31.70
N LEU A 2 2.12 18.75 -30.62
CA LEU A 2 2.54 19.68 -29.56
C LEU A 2 3.71 18.92 -28.93
N GLU A 3 4.81 18.78 -29.68
CA GLU A 3 5.87 17.81 -29.36
C GLU A 3 6.65 18.20 -28.10
N PHE A 4 6.60 19.47 -27.68
CA PHE A 4 7.18 19.94 -26.43
C PHE A 4 6.25 20.95 -25.75
N LEU A 5 5.80 20.59 -24.55
CA LEU A 5 5.23 21.54 -23.58
C LEU A 5 6.36 22.37 -22.97
N PRO A 6 6.16 23.69 -22.77
CA PRO A 6 7.03 24.51 -21.94
C PRO A 6 7.21 23.89 -20.55
N GLN A 7 8.40 24.05 -19.97
CA GLN A 7 8.79 23.40 -18.71
C GLN A 7 7.77 23.67 -17.60
N GLU A 8 7.36 24.93 -17.44
CA GLU A 8 6.38 25.36 -16.43
C GLU A 8 5.02 24.65 -16.54
N ILE A 9 4.55 24.42 -17.76
CA ILE A 9 3.26 23.74 -18.00
C ILE A 9 3.40 22.23 -17.75
N ARG A 10 4.54 21.64 -18.13
CA ARG A 10 4.84 20.23 -17.88
C ARG A 10 4.90 19.95 -16.38
N ASP A 11 5.63 20.77 -15.64
CA ASP A 11 5.78 20.66 -14.19
C ASP A 11 4.44 20.88 -13.48
N GLY A 12 3.67 21.87 -13.93
CA GLY A 12 2.33 22.11 -13.43
C GLY A 12 1.39 20.91 -13.63
N LEU A 13 1.46 20.26 -14.80
CA LEU A 13 0.65 19.09 -15.11
C LEU A 13 1.06 17.88 -14.27
N MET A 14 2.37 17.61 -14.15
CA MET A 14 2.88 16.52 -13.32
C MET A 14 2.51 16.71 -11.85
N ALA A 15 2.65 17.94 -11.32
CA ALA A 15 2.26 18.26 -9.95
C ALA A 15 0.75 18.08 -9.73
N ALA A 16 -0.09 18.46 -10.70
CA ALA A 16 -1.53 18.27 -10.62
C ALA A 16 -1.93 16.78 -10.62
N GLN A 17 -1.31 15.97 -11.48
CA GLN A 17 -1.53 14.51 -11.53
C GLN A 17 -1.13 13.84 -10.21
N LYS A 18 0.05 14.19 -9.67
CA LYS A 18 0.53 13.68 -8.37
C LYS A 18 -0.45 14.01 -7.24
N ARG A 19 -0.98 15.24 -7.20
CA ARG A 19 -1.98 15.66 -6.21
C ARG A 19 -3.30 14.89 -6.35
N ASP A 20 -3.81 14.70 -7.57
CA ASP A 20 -5.05 13.93 -7.77
C ASP A 20 -4.88 12.47 -7.34
N GLN A 21 -3.74 11.85 -7.68
CA GLN A 21 -3.43 10.48 -7.30
C GLN A 21 -3.34 10.31 -5.78
N LYS A 22 -2.66 11.23 -5.07
CA LYS A 22 -2.66 11.27 -3.59
C LYS A 22 -4.05 11.40 -2.99
N ARG A 23 -4.89 12.28 -3.58
CA ARG A 23 -6.25 12.55 -3.09
C ARG A 23 -7.17 11.34 -3.27
N ARG A 24 -7.05 10.65 -4.40
CA ARG A 24 -7.88 9.48 -4.74
C ARG A 24 -7.39 8.21 -4.06
N SER A 25 -6.10 8.13 -3.75
CA SER A 25 -5.54 6.98 -3.05
C SER A 25 -6.09 6.89 -1.64
N ARG A 26 -6.80 5.78 -1.39
CA ARG A 26 -7.25 5.36 -0.07
C ARG A 26 -6.16 4.59 0.70
N LEU A 27 -5.12 4.16 0.00
CA LEU A 27 -4.01 3.44 0.58
C LEU A 27 -3.08 4.39 1.34
N ARG A 28 -2.70 3.97 2.54
CA ARG A 28 -1.84 4.70 3.46
C ARG A 28 -0.79 3.77 4.03
N VAL A 29 0.45 4.22 4.04
CA VAL A 29 1.55 3.59 4.78
C VAL A 29 1.65 4.26 6.14
N HIS A 30 1.75 3.46 7.19
CA HIS A 30 1.99 3.89 8.55
C HIS A 30 3.41 3.45 8.95
N VAL A 31 4.24 4.41 9.37
CA VAL A 31 5.59 4.18 9.91
C VAL A 31 5.74 4.94 11.22
N GLY A 32 5.67 4.23 12.34
CA GLY A 32 5.53 4.89 13.64
C GLY A 32 4.26 5.75 13.66
N ASP A 33 4.42 7.05 13.92
CA ASP A 33 3.32 8.02 13.95
C ASP A 33 3.04 8.69 12.59
N GLU A 34 3.85 8.41 11.57
CA GLU A 34 3.78 9.05 10.26
C GLU A 34 2.86 8.29 9.31
N VAL A 35 2.02 9.03 8.59
CA VAL A 35 1.01 8.48 7.67
C VAL A 35 1.19 9.06 6.27
N ILE A 36 1.56 8.21 5.31
CA ILE A 36 1.95 8.63 3.96
C ILE A 36 0.98 8.05 2.92
N PRO A 37 0.44 8.86 1.99
CA PRO A 37 -0.34 8.38 0.85
C PRO A 37 0.49 7.48 -0.08
N VAL A 38 -0.07 6.32 -0.44
CA VAL A 38 0.54 5.45 -1.46
C VAL A 38 0.09 5.90 -2.85
N LEU A 39 1.04 6.15 -3.77
CA LEU A 39 0.72 6.53 -5.15
C LEU A 39 0.32 5.31 -5.99
N ARG A 40 1.07 4.22 -5.83
CA ARG A 40 0.83 2.91 -6.44
C ARG A 40 1.39 1.79 -5.57
N MET A 41 0.82 0.61 -5.67
CA MET A 41 1.26 -0.60 -4.98
C MET A 41 1.19 -1.78 -5.94
N TRP A 42 2.16 -2.69 -5.84
CA TRP A 42 2.22 -3.96 -6.56
C TRP A 42 2.63 -5.07 -5.58
N GLU A 43 2.75 -6.30 -6.08
CA GLU A 43 2.96 -7.49 -5.22
C GLU A 43 4.18 -7.36 -4.28
N ASN A 44 5.29 -6.84 -4.82
CA ASN A 44 6.58 -6.81 -4.12
C ASN A 44 7.05 -5.39 -3.75
N GLY A 45 6.19 -4.39 -3.82
CA GLY A 45 6.60 -3.03 -3.51
C GLY A 45 5.49 -1.99 -3.62
N LEU A 46 5.87 -0.74 -3.36
CA LEU A 46 5.01 0.43 -3.49
C LEU A 46 5.80 1.65 -3.92
N ALA A 47 5.09 2.68 -4.39
CA ALA A 47 5.68 3.99 -4.60
C ALA A 47 4.97 5.04 -3.76
N LEU A 48 5.78 5.88 -3.11
CA LEU A 48 5.37 7.07 -2.39
C LEU A 48 5.85 8.31 -3.13
N ASP A 49 5.44 9.47 -2.63
CA ASP A 49 6.00 10.73 -3.08
C ASP A 49 7.45 10.87 -2.60
N ALA A 50 8.40 11.21 -3.50
CA ALA A 50 9.80 11.43 -3.13
C ALA A 50 10.02 12.60 -2.17
N ASP A 51 9.10 13.56 -2.10
CA ASP A 51 9.13 14.68 -1.15
C ASP A 51 8.75 14.24 0.27
N SER A 52 8.42 12.97 0.48
CA SER A 52 8.21 12.41 1.82
C SER A 52 9.52 12.47 2.60
N THR A 53 9.52 13.10 3.77
CA THR A 53 10.71 13.36 4.59
C THR A 53 11.29 12.12 5.30
N ILE A 54 10.74 10.94 5.04
CA ILE A 54 11.05 9.70 5.77
C ILE A 54 11.87 8.77 4.88
N ASN A 55 13.00 8.32 5.40
CA ASN A 55 13.73 7.20 4.82
C ASN A 55 12.97 5.91 5.15
N LEU A 56 12.26 5.36 4.16
CA LEU A 56 11.36 4.23 4.35
C LEU A 56 12.16 2.92 4.35
N ARG A 57 12.53 2.42 5.53
CA ARG A 57 13.15 1.10 5.70
C ARG A 57 12.66 0.44 6.98
N GLY A 58 12.49 -0.88 6.94
CA GLY A 58 12.00 -1.66 8.08
C GLY A 58 10.53 -2.04 7.96
N LEU A 59 9.90 -2.36 9.09
CA LEU A 59 8.50 -2.77 9.12
C LEU A 59 7.59 -1.57 8.95
N ILE A 60 6.62 -1.71 8.05
CA ILE A 60 5.57 -0.74 7.79
C ILE A 60 4.22 -1.45 7.79
N ASP A 61 3.16 -0.73 8.13
CA ASP A 61 1.79 -1.22 8.01
C ASP A 61 1.07 -0.47 6.88
N ILE A 62 0.27 -1.18 6.08
CA ILE A 62 -0.49 -0.62 4.96
C ILE A 62 -1.97 -0.69 5.30
N TYR A 63 -2.67 0.44 5.15
CA TYR A 63 -4.10 0.58 5.41
C TYR A 63 -4.86 1.00 4.15
N ASP A 64 -6.08 0.48 3.98
CA ASP A 64 -7.12 1.06 3.10
C ASP A 64 -8.19 1.72 3.98
N GLY A 65 -8.10 3.05 4.10
CA GLY A 65 -8.92 3.78 5.07
C GLY A 65 -8.63 3.30 6.50
N ALA A 66 -9.63 2.73 7.17
CA ALA A 66 -9.51 2.20 8.53
C ALA A 66 -9.06 0.72 8.58
N ASN A 67 -8.98 0.04 7.43
CA ASN A 67 -8.69 -1.39 7.38
C ASN A 67 -7.18 -1.60 7.26
N HIS A 68 -6.58 -2.29 8.24
CA HIS A 68 -5.19 -2.76 8.11
C HIS A 68 -5.16 -3.93 7.12
N ILE A 69 -4.50 -3.76 5.97
CA ILE A 69 -4.50 -4.75 4.89
C ILE A 69 -3.26 -5.64 4.90
N SER A 70 -2.10 -5.10 5.23
CA SER A 70 -0.86 -5.87 5.26
C SER A 70 0.24 -5.20 6.07
N GLN A 71 1.12 -6.02 6.63
CA GLN A 71 2.40 -5.59 7.19
C GLN A 71 3.52 -5.98 6.23
N CYS A 72 4.37 -5.01 5.89
CA CYS A 72 5.45 -5.18 4.92
C CYS A 72 6.82 -4.89 5.55
N LEU A 73 7.86 -5.62 5.11
CA LEU A 73 9.24 -5.35 5.48
C LEU A 73 9.97 -4.72 4.28
N VAL A 74 10.17 -3.42 4.33
CA VAL A 74 10.90 -2.66 3.31
C VAL A 74 12.40 -2.84 3.50
N ILE A 75 13.09 -3.23 2.42
CA ILE A 75 14.53 -3.50 2.43
C ILE A 75 15.36 -2.54 1.59
N ALA A 76 14.75 -1.98 0.54
CA ALA A 76 15.37 -1.04 -0.37
C ALA A 76 14.35 0.04 -0.72
N SER A 77 14.86 1.26 -0.90
CA SER A 77 14.08 2.36 -1.41
C SER A 77 14.95 3.19 -2.36
N THR A 78 14.43 3.49 -3.55
CA THR A 78 15.12 4.27 -4.58
C THR A 78 14.23 5.44 -4.99
N THR A 79 14.83 6.61 -5.23
CA THR A 79 14.11 7.78 -5.75
C THR A 79 14.32 7.89 -7.25
N GLU A 80 13.24 7.78 -8.01
CA GLU A 80 13.22 7.90 -9.47
C GLU A 80 11.98 8.70 -9.88
N ASP A 81 12.11 9.61 -10.85
CA ASP A 81 11.00 10.40 -11.41
C ASP A 81 10.09 11.10 -10.38
N GLY A 82 10.65 11.54 -9.24
CA GLY A 82 9.90 12.22 -8.18
C GLY A 82 9.08 11.30 -7.28
N GLU A 83 9.37 10.01 -7.32
CA GLU A 83 8.72 8.98 -6.51
C GLU A 83 9.75 8.16 -5.72
N LEU A 84 9.37 7.78 -4.50
CA LEU A 84 10.14 6.88 -3.66
C LEU A 84 9.61 5.45 -3.85
N ILE A 85 10.31 4.67 -4.66
CA ILE A 85 10.02 3.26 -4.94
C ILE A 85 10.58 2.43 -3.80
N CYS A 86 9.75 1.62 -3.15
CA CYS A 86 10.13 0.79 -2.02
C CYS A 86 9.90 -0.69 -2.33
N ASP A 87 10.91 -1.52 -2.12
CA ASP A 87 10.84 -2.97 -2.31
C ASP A 87 10.60 -3.72 -1.01
N PHE A 88 9.70 -4.68 -1.06
CA PHE A 88 9.36 -5.56 0.05
C PHE A 88 10.20 -6.83 0.00
N LYS A 89 10.79 -7.18 1.13
CA LYS A 89 11.27 -8.54 1.37
C LYS A 89 10.14 -9.49 1.77
N ARG A 90 9.11 -8.94 2.41
CA ARG A 90 7.95 -9.67 2.92
C ARG A 90 6.73 -8.78 2.86
N CYS A 91 5.60 -9.33 2.43
CA CYS A 91 4.27 -8.72 2.50
C CYS A 91 3.32 -9.73 3.14
N SER A 92 2.90 -9.48 4.38
CA SER A 92 2.03 -10.36 5.15
C SER A 92 0.64 -9.74 5.23
N HIS A 93 -0.31 -10.29 4.49
CA HIS A 93 -1.69 -9.83 4.50
C HIS A 93 -2.34 -10.11 5.86
N VAL A 94 -3.13 -9.15 6.33
CA VAL A 94 -3.90 -9.31 7.57
C VAL A 94 -5.06 -10.26 7.29
N ALA A 95 -5.03 -11.42 7.94
CA ALA A 95 -6.13 -12.37 7.89
C ALA A 95 -7.27 -11.92 8.80
N GLN A 96 -8.50 -11.96 8.29
CA GLN A 96 -9.70 -11.66 9.09
C GLN A 96 -10.09 -12.82 10.03
N LYS A 97 -9.56 -14.01 9.78
CA LYS A 97 -9.83 -15.23 10.56
C LYS A 97 -8.51 -15.86 10.96
N ALA A 98 -8.53 -16.55 12.11
CA ALA A 98 -7.41 -17.39 12.50
C ALA A 98 -7.12 -18.43 11.42
N ALA A 99 -5.85 -18.82 11.30
CA ALA A 99 -5.48 -19.96 10.49
C ALA A 99 -6.21 -21.20 11.04
N LEU A 100 -6.78 -22.00 10.15
CA LEU A 100 -7.38 -23.27 10.54
C LEU A 100 -6.25 -24.27 10.80
N ASP A 101 -6.33 -24.99 11.91
CA ASP A 101 -5.36 -26.04 12.25
C ASP A 101 -5.49 -27.25 11.31
N PHE A 102 -6.67 -27.45 10.69
CA PHE A 102 -6.99 -28.57 9.82
C PHE A 102 -7.85 -28.13 8.63
N VAL A 103 -7.79 -28.90 7.54
CA VAL A 103 -8.68 -28.71 6.39
C VAL A 103 -10.14 -28.91 6.82
N GLN A 104 -11.00 -27.96 6.49
CA GLN A 104 -12.43 -28.09 6.66
C GLN A 104 -13.03 -28.75 5.42
N ASP A 105 -13.63 -29.92 5.59
CA ASP A 105 -14.36 -30.61 4.51
C ASP A 105 -15.55 -29.77 4.03
N GLU A 106 -15.87 -29.83 2.74
CA GLU A 106 -17.02 -29.11 2.15
C GLU A 106 -18.36 -29.49 2.82
N THR A 107 -18.45 -30.71 3.34
CA THR A 107 -19.64 -31.26 4.01
C THR A 107 -19.59 -31.17 5.53
N ALA A 108 -18.62 -30.43 6.09
CA ALA A 108 -18.46 -30.31 7.53
C ALA A 108 -19.72 -29.69 8.19
N PRO A 109 -20.17 -30.23 9.34
CA PRO A 109 -21.33 -29.70 10.04
C PRO A 109 -21.09 -28.24 10.47
N VAL A 110 -22.04 -27.36 10.13
CA VAL A 110 -21.96 -25.90 10.37
C VAL A 110 -22.37 -25.46 11.77
N GLY A 111 -22.82 -26.39 12.61
CA GLY A 111 -23.24 -26.10 13.97
C GLY A 111 -23.84 -27.29 14.69
N TYR A 112 -23.97 -27.15 16.01
CA TYR A 112 -24.65 -28.12 16.86
C TYR A 112 -26.16 -27.90 16.82
N LEU A 113 -26.93 -28.95 16.55
CA LEU A 113 -28.39 -28.93 16.68
C LEU A 113 -28.76 -29.38 18.10
N SER A 114 -29.30 -28.47 18.89
CA SER A 114 -29.82 -28.80 20.23
C SER A 114 -31.04 -29.70 20.11
N LYS A 115 -31.13 -30.71 20.97
CA LYS A 115 -32.33 -31.54 21.08
C LYS A 115 -33.46 -30.72 21.72
N ASN A 116 -34.62 -30.72 21.06
CA ASN A 116 -35.89 -30.32 21.66
C ASN A 116 -36.37 -31.37 22.66
#